data_AF-A0A7S2IYA4-F1
#
_entry.id   AF-A0A7S2IYA4-F1
#
_cell.length_a   1.000
_cell.length_b   1.000
_cell.length_c   1.000
_cell.angle_alpha   90.00
_cell.angle_beta   90.00
_cell.angle_gamma   90.00
#
_symmetry.space_group_name_H-M   'P 1'
#
loop_
_entity.id
_entity.type
_entity.pdbx_description
1 polymer ?
#
loop_
_entity_poly.entity_id
_entity_poly.type
_entity_poly.pdbx_seq_one_letter_code
_entity_poly.pdbx_strand_id
1 'polypeptide(L)'
;ARALHIVMELLETQLSEASRLFCQVACCFVAILWSAHLLSCAWFFVGTQAGVSDTGASWLDGAAVDVHGVSLGLLDASTAYQYSVCLHWAVSQASLGAIDIMPRNTVERLVFVFTTLVGFLFGSMLVSVLSAAMVDLQMTRKDRAGKMRTLRQYLSESKATPKISVLVTKQVEQRLSVQA
;
A
#
# COMPACT_ATOMS: atom_id res chain seq x y z
N ALA A 1 17.60 -28.96 -23.06
CA ALA A 1 16.18 -28.84 -23.45
C ALA A 1 15.21 -28.96 -22.26
N ARG A 2 15.10 -30.12 -21.57
CA ARG A 2 14.11 -30.31 -20.48
C ARG A 2 14.34 -29.47 -19.23
N ALA A 3 15.59 -29.28 -18.79
CA ALA A 3 15.89 -28.45 -17.61
C ALA A 3 15.57 -26.96 -17.84
N LEU A 4 15.84 -26.46 -19.05
CA LEU A 4 15.54 -25.09 -19.45
C LEU A 4 14.03 -24.82 -19.47
N HIS A 5 13.24 -25.78 -19.97
CA HIS A 5 11.78 -25.72 -19.96
C HIS A 5 11.20 -25.68 -18.54
N ILE A 6 11.75 -26.49 -17.63
CA ILE A 6 11.32 -26.54 -16.22
C ILE A 6 11.64 -25.22 -15.52
N VAL A 7 12.83 -24.65 -15.77
CA VAL A 7 13.24 -23.36 -15.21
C VAL A 7 12.37 -22.23 -15.75
N MET A 8 12.01 -22.25 -17.04
CA MET A 8 11.16 -21.24 -17.66
C MET A 8 9.72 -21.31 -17.14
N GLU A 9 9.14 -22.50 -16.98
CA GLU A 9 7.81 -22.69 -16.36
C GLU A 9 7.78 -22.25 -14.88
N LEU A 10 8.86 -22.54 -14.12
CA LEU A 10 9.02 -22.07 -12.75
C LEU A 10 9.17 -20.56 -12.66
N LEU A 11 9.93 -19.96 -13.60
CA LEU A 11 10.05 -18.52 -13.73
C LEU A 11 8.68 -17.90 -14.04
N GLU A 12 7.96 -18.37 -15.05
CA GLU A 12 6.67 -17.81 -15.48
C GLU A 12 5.61 -17.89 -14.38
N THR A 13 5.51 -19.01 -13.65
CA THR A 13 4.51 -19.14 -12.58
C THR A 13 4.86 -18.35 -11.33
N GLN A 14 6.12 -18.36 -10.89
CA GLN A 14 6.54 -17.54 -9.75
C GLN A 14 6.51 -16.05 -10.07
N LEU A 15 6.86 -15.66 -11.31
CA LEU A 15 6.75 -14.29 -11.80
C LEU A 15 5.29 -13.84 -11.90
N SER A 16 4.34 -14.72 -12.27
CA SER A 16 2.92 -14.38 -12.33
C SER A 16 2.34 -14.06 -10.94
N GLU A 17 2.60 -14.89 -9.92
CA GLU A 17 2.17 -14.61 -8.55
C GLU A 17 2.83 -13.34 -7.98
N ALA A 18 4.15 -13.21 -8.16
CA ALA A 18 4.89 -12.06 -7.69
C ALA A 18 4.50 -10.76 -8.41
N SER A 19 4.24 -10.81 -9.72
CA SER A 19 3.81 -9.66 -10.50
C SER A 19 2.40 -9.20 -10.12
N ARG A 20 1.47 -10.12 -9.81
CA ARG A 20 0.15 -9.76 -9.29
C ARG A 20 0.24 -9.03 -7.96
N LEU A 21 1.03 -9.56 -7.02
CA LEU A 21 1.26 -8.92 -5.72
C LEU A 21 1.95 -7.56 -5.89
N PHE A 22 2.96 -7.49 -6.75
CA PHE A 22 3.66 -6.23 -7.06
C PHE A 22 2.72 -5.20 -7.66
N CYS A 23 1.89 -5.58 -8.63
CA CYS A 23 0.90 -4.70 -9.24
C CYS A 23 -0.09 -4.18 -8.18
N GLN A 24 -0.59 -5.05 -7.31
CA GLN A 24 -1.49 -4.66 -6.23
C GLN A 24 -0.81 -3.67 -5.27
N VAL A 25 0.41 -3.94 -4.81
CA VAL A 25 1.18 -3.04 -3.95
C VAL A 25 1.46 -1.70 -4.64
N ALA A 26 1.81 -1.72 -5.92
CA ALA A 26 2.02 -0.52 -6.72
C ALA A 26 0.74 0.31 -6.87
N CYS A 27 -0.40 -0.33 -7.14
CA CYS A 27 -1.71 0.32 -7.18
C CYS A 27 -2.08 0.94 -5.83
N CYS A 28 -1.85 0.22 -4.72
CA CYS A 28 -2.03 0.73 -3.36
C CYS A 28 -1.17 1.97 -3.11
N PHE A 29 0.10 1.93 -3.50
CA PHE A 29 1.02 3.05 -3.33
C PHE A 29 0.60 4.28 -4.15
N VAL A 30 0.21 4.09 -5.41
CA VAL A 30 -0.33 5.16 -6.26
C VAL A 30 -1.61 5.75 -5.67
N ALA A 31 -2.51 4.91 -5.15
CA ALA A 31 -3.74 5.37 -4.51
C ALA A 31 -3.45 6.20 -3.24
N ILE A 32 -2.45 5.83 -2.43
CA ILE A 32 -2.00 6.63 -1.28
C ILE A 32 -1.49 7.98 -1.75
N LEU A 33 -0.55 8.00 -2.70
CA LEU A 33 0.07 9.25 -3.17
C LEU A 33 -0.96 10.20 -3.78
N TRP A 34 -1.88 9.68 -4.58
CA TRP A 34 -2.93 10.49 -5.20
C TRP A 34 -3.90 11.06 -4.16
N SER A 35 -4.33 10.24 -3.19
CA SER A 35 -5.19 10.71 -2.09
C SER A 35 -4.48 11.76 -1.23
N ALA A 36 -3.20 11.55 -0.93
CA ALA A 36 -2.39 12.50 -0.17
C ALA A 36 -2.22 13.83 -0.91
N HIS A 37 -2.06 13.81 -2.25
CA HIS A 37 -2.02 15.02 -3.07
C HIS A 37 -3.34 15.79 -3.03
N LEU A 38 -4.48 15.12 -3.14
CA LEU A 38 -5.78 15.78 -3.06
C LEU A 38 -6.01 16.40 -1.67
N LEU A 39 -5.69 15.66 -0.61
CA LEU A 39 -5.81 16.15 0.76
C LEU A 39 -4.85 17.31 1.04
N SER A 40 -3.63 17.27 0.51
CA SER A 40 -2.66 18.36 0.70
C SER A 40 -3.13 19.65 0.01
N CYS A 41 -3.61 19.57 -1.23
CA CYS A 41 -4.18 20.71 -1.95
C CYS A 41 -5.44 21.25 -1.25
N ALA A 42 -6.31 20.36 -0.77
CA ALA A 42 -7.52 20.76 -0.03
C ALA A 42 -7.17 21.47 1.28
N TRP A 43 -6.18 20.98 2.03
CA TRP A 43 -5.73 21.60 3.29
C TRP A 43 -5.09 22.96 3.09
N PHE A 44 -4.27 23.10 2.04
CA PHE A 44 -3.74 24.39 1.61
C PHE A 44 -4.85 25.37 1.27
N PHE A 45 -5.84 24.93 0.49
CA PHE A 45 -6.99 25.77 0.15
C PHE A 45 -7.77 26.23 1.39
N VAL A 46 -8.05 25.33 2.36
CA VAL A 46 -8.72 25.68 3.62
C VAL A 46 -7.97 26.79 4.36
N GLY A 47 -6.64 26.71 4.44
CA GLY A 47 -5.82 27.72 5.11
C GLY A 47 -5.88 29.10 4.47
N THR A 48 -6.07 29.18 3.15
CA THR A 48 -6.16 30.45 2.40
C THR A 48 -7.52 31.15 2.53
N GLN A 49 -8.54 30.50 3.09
CA GLN A 49 -9.87 31.09 3.26
C GLN A 49 -9.94 31.96 4.51
N ALA A 50 -9.31 33.15 4.45
CA ALA A 50 -9.24 34.10 5.57
C ALA A 50 -10.62 34.58 6.09
N GLY A 51 -11.64 34.61 5.24
CA GLY A 51 -12.98 35.09 5.59
C GLY A 51 -13.84 34.11 6.41
N VAL A 52 -13.37 32.88 6.63
CA VAL A 52 -14.14 31.81 7.30
C VAL A 52 -13.66 31.56 8.73
N SER A 53 -12.56 32.20 9.16
CA SER A 53 -11.98 32.01 10.48
C SER A 53 -12.78 32.75 11.56
N ASP A 54 -13.26 32.01 12.55
CA ASP A 54 -13.90 32.54 13.76
C ASP A 54 -12.90 33.07 14.80
N THR A 55 -11.63 32.67 14.70
CA THR A 55 -10.55 33.12 15.60
C THR A 55 -9.73 34.26 15.01
N GLY A 56 -9.92 34.58 13.73
CA GLY A 56 -9.07 35.51 12.98
C GLY A 56 -7.69 34.94 12.61
N ALA A 57 -7.42 33.68 12.94
CA ALA A 57 -6.17 32.98 12.61
C ALA A 57 -6.41 31.76 11.71
N SER A 58 -5.39 31.37 10.96
CA SER A 58 -5.32 30.21 10.07
C SER A 58 -4.20 29.28 10.51
N TRP A 59 -4.26 28.00 10.14
CA TRP A 59 -3.16 27.07 10.35
C TRP A 59 -1.86 27.55 9.69
N LEU A 60 -1.97 28.36 8.62
CA LEU A 60 -0.83 29.00 7.95
C LEU A 60 -0.01 29.88 8.90
N ASP A 61 -0.66 30.59 9.82
CA ASP A 61 0.00 31.46 10.80
C ASP A 61 0.82 30.65 11.81
N GLY A 62 0.35 29.43 12.11
CA GLY A 62 1.04 28.50 13.00
C GLY A 62 2.21 27.76 12.34
N ALA A 63 2.32 27.81 11.01
CA ALA A 63 3.34 27.12 10.23
C ALA A 63 4.53 28.03 9.85
N ALA A 64 4.59 29.24 10.41
CA ALA A 64 5.73 30.13 10.23
C ALA A 64 7.00 29.52 10.82
N VAL A 65 8.13 29.73 10.14
CA VAL A 65 9.44 29.18 10.51
C VAL A 65 10.33 30.31 11.01
N ASP A 66 11.03 30.11 12.12
CA ASP A 66 12.07 31.04 12.56
C ASP A 66 13.35 30.81 11.74
N VAL A 67 13.75 31.82 10.99
CA VAL A 67 14.98 31.85 10.22
C VAL A 67 15.85 32.97 10.78
N HIS A 68 16.84 32.62 11.59
CA HIS A 68 17.78 33.57 12.20
C HIS A 68 17.12 34.68 13.04
N GLY A 69 16.06 34.35 13.80
CA GLY A 69 15.33 35.30 14.62
C GLY A 69 14.30 36.13 13.86
N VAL A 70 14.07 35.82 12.57
CA VAL A 70 13.01 36.40 11.75
C VAL A 70 11.96 35.34 11.48
N SER A 71 10.71 35.62 11.85
CA SER A 71 9.58 34.75 11.53
C SER A 71 9.25 34.88 10.05
N LEU A 72 9.48 33.81 9.28
CA LEU A 72 9.11 33.70 7.88
C LEU A 72 7.75 33.02 7.79
N GLY A 73 6.76 33.71 7.22
CA GLY A 73 5.44 33.14 6.97
C GLY A 73 5.53 31.99 5.98
N LEU A 74 4.66 30.98 6.12
CA LEU A 74 4.66 29.82 5.23
C LEU A 74 4.42 30.24 3.76
N LEU A 75 3.60 31.28 3.53
CA LEU A 75 3.31 31.80 2.19
C LEU A 75 4.52 32.48 1.54
N ASP A 76 5.49 32.95 2.33
CA ASP A 76 6.74 33.56 1.85
C ASP A 76 7.80 32.51 1.51
N ALA A 77 7.62 31.26 1.98
CA ALA A 77 8.51 30.16 1.66
C ALA A 77 8.30 29.65 0.22
N SER A 78 9.27 28.89 -0.30
CA SER A 78 9.14 28.29 -1.64
C SER A 78 7.90 27.40 -1.77
N THR A 79 7.28 27.38 -2.96
CA THR A 79 6.10 26.52 -3.24
C THR A 79 6.37 25.04 -2.98
N ALA A 80 7.60 24.57 -3.22
CA ALA A 80 8.01 23.20 -2.91
C ALA A 80 7.94 22.92 -1.40
N TYR A 81 8.35 23.87 -0.56
CA TYR A 81 8.25 23.75 0.89
C TYR A 81 6.79 23.76 1.35
N GLN A 82 5.98 24.70 0.86
CA GLN A 82 4.54 24.78 1.15
C GLN A 82 3.83 23.46 0.82
N TYR A 83 4.08 22.92 -0.37
CA TYR A 83 3.53 21.65 -0.81
C TYR A 83 3.99 20.48 0.07
N SER A 84 5.29 20.43 0.40
CA SER A 84 5.85 19.33 1.21
C SER A 84 5.29 19.30 2.63
N VAL A 85 5.06 20.47 3.24
CA VAL A 85 4.40 20.59 4.55
C VAL A 85 2.98 20.04 4.49
N CYS A 86 2.20 20.44 3.47
CA CYS A 86 0.83 19.95 3.31
C CYS A 86 0.77 18.47 2.96
N LEU A 87 1.72 17.97 2.16
CA LEU A 87 1.83 16.56 1.80
C LEU A 87 2.20 15.70 3.01
N HIS A 88 3.13 16.18 3.86
CA HIS A 88 3.49 15.52 5.11
C HIS A 88 2.26 15.38 6.02
N TRP A 89 1.50 16.46 6.20
CA TRP A 89 0.24 16.42 6.93
C TRP A 89 -0.72 15.37 6.35
N ALA A 90 -0.96 15.41 5.03
CA ALA A 90 -1.89 14.49 4.38
C ALA A 90 -1.51 13.01 4.52
N VAL A 91 -0.20 12.68 4.40
CA VAL A 91 0.30 11.31 4.60
C VAL A 91 0.13 10.88 6.06
N SER A 92 0.40 11.77 7.02
CA SER A 92 0.25 11.48 8.45
C SER A 92 -1.19 11.17 8.85
N GLN A 93 -2.19 11.67 8.14
CA GLN A 93 -3.60 11.33 8.40
C GLN A 93 -3.89 9.83 8.22
N ALA A 94 -3.15 9.13 7.34
CA ALA A 94 -3.35 7.69 7.11
C ALA A 94 -2.65 6.80 8.15
N SER A 95 -1.60 7.30 8.81
CA SER A 95 -0.75 6.54 9.74
C SER A 95 -0.78 7.03 11.18
N LEU A 96 -1.51 8.12 11.46
CA LEU A 96 -1.44 8.87 12.71
C LEU A 96 0.00 9.33 13.02
N GLY A 97 0.72 9.74 11.97
CA GLY A 97 2.08 10.24 12.05
C GLY A 97 2.17 11.57 12.81
N ALA A 98 3.39 11.89 13.29
CA ALA A 98 3.66 13.20 13.85
C ALA A 98 3.48 14.30 12.79
N ILE A 99 3.00 15.45 13.22
CA ILE A 99 2.76 16.61 12.37
C ILE A 99 3.08 17.89 13.13
N ASP A 100 3.54 18.89 12.40
CA ASP A 100 3.99 20.16 12.98
C ASP A 100 2.97 21.29 12.79
N ILE A 101 1.91 21.06 11.99
CA ILE A 101 0.88 22.05 11.67
C ILE A 101 -0.44 21.71 12.34
N MET A 102 -1.06 22.70 13.00
CA MET A 102 -2.28 22.52 13.79
C MET A 102 -3.39 23.48 13.37
N PRO A 103 -4.66 23.06 13.43
CA PRO A 103 -5.79 23.94 13.16
C PRO A 103 -5.90 25.05 14.21
N ARG A 104 -6.16 26.28 13.74
CA ARG A 104 -6.26 27.51 14.54
C ARG A 104 -7.67 28.08 14.62
N ASN A 105 -8.62 27.57 13.83
CA ASN A 105 -10.03 27.93 13.87
C ASN A 105 -10.94 26.70 13.88
N THR A 106 -12.25 26.92 14.08
CA THR A 106 -13.22 25.82 14.24
C THR A 106 -13.38 25.02 12.94
N VAL A 107 -13.42 25.67 11.78
CA VAL A 107 -13.59 25.00 10.49
C VAL A 107 -12.39 24.11 10.16
N GLU A 108 -11.18 24.63 10.31
CA GLU A 108 -9.95 23.85 10.17
C GLU A 108 -9.94 22.66 11.11
N ARG A 109 -10.39 22.84 12.36
CA ARG A 109 -10.41 21.75 13.35
C ARG A 109 -11.41 20.67 12.99
N LEU A 110 -12.58 21.01 12.45
CA LEU A 110 -13.54 20.04 11.94
C LEU A 110 -13.01 19.27 10.74
N VAL A 111 -12.41 19.98 9.77
CA VAL A 111 -11.74 19.34 8.61
C VAL A 111 -10.66 18.40 9.09
N PHE A 112 -9.82 18.85 10.03
CA PHE A 112 -8.72 18.06 10.59
C PHE A 112 -9.22 16.78 11.27
N VAL A 113 -10.23 16.86 12.13
CA VAL A 113 -10.82 15.67 12.79
C VAL A 113 -11.40 14.72 11.74
N PHE A 114 -12.15 15.25 10.77
CA PHE A 114 -12.77 14.46 9.72
C PHE A 114 -11.73 13.72 8.87
N THR A 115 -10.69 14.42 8.38
CA THR A 115 -9.64 13.80 7.57
C THR A 115 -8.78 12.82 8.36
N THR A 116 -8.56 13.05 9.66
CA THR A 116 -7.88 12.07 10.54
C THR A 116 -8.68 10.76 10.61
N LEU A 117 -9.99 10.83 10.85
CA LEU A 117 -10.84 9.63 10.95
C LEU A 117 -10.90 8.88 9.62
N VAL A 118 -11.15 9.59 8.52
CA VAL A 118 -11.23 8.98 7.18
C VAL A 118 -9.86 8.41 6.76
N GLY A 119 -8.78 9.16 7.00
CA GLY A 119 -7.41 8.74 6.71
C GLY A 119 -7.04 7.46 7.47
N PHE A 120 -7.32 7.40 8.77
CA PHE A 120 -7.05 6.22 9.58
C PHE A 120 -7.83 4.98 9.11
N LEU A 121 -9.11 5.14 8.78
CA LEU A 121 -9.93 4.05 8.21
C LEU A 121 -9.38 3.59 6.86
N PHE A 122 -9.02 4.52 5.98
CA PHE A 122 -8.43 4.23 4.69
C PHE A 122 -7.09 3.48 4.82
N GLY A 123 -6.18 3.95 5.69
CA GLY A 123 -4.91 3.30 5.98
C GLY A 123 -5.10 1.89 6.53
N SER A 124 -6.04 1.71 7.46
CA SER A 124 -6.38 0.41 8.04
C SER A 124 -6.95 -0.57 7.00
N MET A 125 -7.85 -0.10 6.13
CA MET A 125 -8.37 -0.90 5.02
C MET A 125 -7.26 -1.33 4.06
N LEU A 126 -6.32 -0.43 3.74
CA LEU A 126 -5.22 -0.74 2.84
C LEU A 126 -4.32 -1.85 3.38
N VAL A 127 -3.94 -1.75 4.66
CA VAL A 127 -3.17 -2.80 5.35
C VAL A 127 -3.95 -4.11 5.33
N SER A 128 -5.25 -4.09 5.61
CA SER A 128 -6.11 -5.28 5.59
C SER A 128 -6.14 -5.96 4.22
N VAL A 129 -6.31 -5.19 3.13
CA VAL A 129 -6.33 -5.72 1.76
C VAL A 129 -4.99 -6.34 1.38
N LEU A 130 -3.87 -5.71 1.76
CA LEU A 130 -2.54 -6.25 1.53
C LEU A 130 -2.28 -7.52 2.34
N SER A 131 -2.68 -7.55 3.62
CA SER A 131 -2.57 -8.74 4.45
C SER A 131 -3.42 -9.90 3.91
N ALA A 132 -4.65 -9.64 3.47
CA ALA A 132 -5.51 -10.65 2.87
C ALA A 132 -4.88 -11.25 1.59
N ALA A 133 -4.32 -10.41 0.72
CA ALA A 133 -3.63 -10.88 -0.49
C ALA A 133 -2.39 -11.74 -0.17
N MET A 134 -1.62 -11.36 0.86
CA MET A 134 -0.48 -12.17 1.31
C MET A 134 -0.94 -13.53 1.87
N VAL A 135 -2.01 -13.55 2.67
CA VAL A 135 -2.57 -14.79 3.22
C VAL A 135 -3.09 -15.69 2.11
N ASP A 136 -3.82 -15.15 1.14
CA ASP A 136 -4.34 -15.89 -0.01
C ASP A 136 -3.21 -16.55 -0.82
N LEU A 137 -2.13 -15.81 -1.07
CA LEU A 137 -0.94 -16.32 -1.74
C LEU A 137 -0.27 -17.44 -0.93
N GLN A 138 -0.16 -17.30 0.40
CA GLN A 138 0.39 -18.35 1.25
C GLN A 138 -0.49 -19.61 1.27
N MET A 139 -1.81 -19.45 1.32
CA MET A 139 -2.75 -20.57 1.31
C MET A 139 -2.71 -21.32 -0.01
N THR A 140 -2.67 -20.61 -1.14
CA THR A 140 -2.53 -21.21 -2.47
C THR A 140 -1.25 -22.02 -2.61
N ARG A 141 -0.11 -21.48 -2.13
CA ARG A 141 1.17 -22.21 -2.10
C ARG A 141 1.13 -23.45 -1.21
N LYS A 142 0.52 -23.33 -0.03
CA LYS A 142 0.37 -24.44 0.92
C LYS A 142 -0.53 -25.54 0.37
N ASP A 143 -1.64 -25.19 -0.27
CA ASP A 143 -2.55 -26.15 -0.90
C ASP A 143 -1.86 -26.89 -2.05
N ARG A 144 -1.12 -26.18 -2.92
CA ARG A 144 -0.32 -26.79 -4.00
C ARG A 144 0.72 -27.77 -3.44
N ALA A 145 1.45 -27.39 -2.40
CA ALA A 145 2.43 -28.25 -1.74
C ALA A 145 1.76 -29.47 -1.07
N GLY A 146 0.58 -29.28 -0.46
CA GLY A 146 -0.23 -30.34 0.14
C GLY A 146 -0.69 -31.38 -0.88
N LYS A 147 -1.31 -30.93 -1.98
CA LYS A 147 -1.74 -31.80 -3.10
C LYS A 147 -0.57 -32.62 -3.65
N MET A 148 0.60 -31.99 -3.81
CA MET A 148 1.81 -32.67 -4.29
C MET A 148 2.32 -33.72 -3.29
N ARG A 149 2.26 -33.44 -1.99
CA ARG A 149 2.64 -34.39 -0.94
C ARG A 149 1.71 -35.60 -0.93
N THR A 150 0.40 -35.40 -1.00
CA THR A 150 -0.60 -36.48 -1.05
C THR A 150 -0.41 -37.35 -2.29
N LEU A 151 -0.15 -36.75 -3.45
CA LEU A 151 0.13 -37.50 -4.68
C LEU A 151 1.37 -38.40 -4.53
N ARG A 152 2.46 -37.87 -3.98
CA ARG A 152 3.69 -38.63 -3.76
C ARG A 152 3.47 -39.79 -2.80
N GLN A 153 2.69 -39.58 -1.74
CA GLN A 153 2.32 -40.63 -0.80
C GLN A 153 1.51 -41.73 -1.50
N TYR A 154 0.46 -41.36 -2.23
CA TYR A 154 -0.39 -42.31 -2.96
C TYR A 154 0.43 -43.18 -3.94
N LEU A 155 1.31 -42.56 -4.74
CA LEU A 155 2.16 -43.27 -5.69
C LEU A 155 3.15 -44.23 -5.01
N SER A 156 3.58 -43.91 -3.79
CA SER A 156 4.46 -44.78 -3.00
C SER A 156 3.70 -45.99 -2.43
N GLU A 157 2.47 -45.79 -1.98
CA GLU A 157 1.61 -46.85 -1.42
C GLU A 157 1.09 -47.78 -2.52
N SER A 158 0.81 -47.26 -3.72
CA SER A 158 0.26 -48.02 -4.84
C SER A 158 1.28 -48.89 -5.59
N LYS A 159 2.53 -49.01 -5.10
CA LYS A 159 3.66 -49.73 -5.76
C LYS A 159 3.84 -49.37 -7.24
N ALA A 160 3.56 -48.13 -7.63
CA ALA A 160 3.69 -47.69 -9.00
C ALA A 160 5.17 -47.75 -9.45
N THR A 161 5.42 -48.18 -10.69
CA THR A 161 6.78 -48.22 -11.25
C THR A 161 7.39 -46.82 -11.21
N PRO A 162 8.67 -46.63 -10.81
CA PRO A 162 9.29 -45.31 -10.65
C PRO A 162 9.14 -44.41 -11.88
N LYS A 163 9.19 -44.99 -13.09
CA LYS A 163 8.95 -44.27 -14.35
C LYS A 163 7.56 -43.64 -14.42
N ILE A 164 6.50 -44.37 -14.03
CA ILE A 164 5.12 -43.88 -14.07
C ILE A 164 4.92 -42.82 -12.98
N SER A 165 5.44 -43.05 -11.78
CA SER A 165 5.32 -42.08 -10.66
C SER A 165 5.93 -40.73 -11.00
N VAL A 166 7.10 -40.71 -11.66
CA VAL A 166 7.75 -39.47 -12.12
C VAL A 166 6.92 -38.77 -13.20
N LEU A 167 6.41 -39.52 -14.18
CA LEU A 167 5.58 -38.96 -15.26
C LEU A 167 4.28 -38.36 -14.73
N VAL A 168 3.59 -39.07 -13.84
CA VAL A 168 2.33 -38.61 -13.22
C VAL A 168 2.57 -37.38 -12.35
N THR A 169 3.62 -37.40 -11.51
CA THR A 169 3.97 -36.25 -10.67
C THR A 169 4.24 -35.01 -11.52
N LYS A 170 5.03 -35.16 -12.59
CA LYS A 170 5.33 -34.07 -13.51
C LYS A 170 4.08 -33.54 -14.22
N GLN A 171 3.21 -34.44 -14.68
CA GLN A 171 1.96 -34.05 -15.34
C GLN A 171 1.02 -33.29 -14.40
N VAL A 172 0.90 -33.73 -13.15
CA VAL A 172 0.07 -33.05 -12.14
C VAL A 172 0.68 -31.71 -11.74
N GLU A 173 2.00 -31.64 -11.58
CA GLU A 173 2.71 -30.39 -11.30
C GLU A 173 2.46 -29.34 -12.40
N GLN A 174 2.50 -29.76 -13.67
CA GLN A 174 2.23 -28.90 -14.82
C GLN A 174 0.76 -28.47 -14.92
N ARG A 175 -0.18 -29.32 -14.48
CA ARG A 175 -1.61 -28.93 -14.45
C ARG A 175 -1.91 -27.96 -13.30
N LEU A 176 -1.28 -28.16 -12.15
CA LEU A 176 -1.40 -27.27 -11.00
C LEU A 176 -0.78 -25.88 -11.25
N SER A 177 0.22 -25.78 -12.14
CA SER A 177 0.80 -24.49 -12.54
C SER A 177 -0.05 -23.70 -13.53
N VAL A 178 -0.92 -24.36 -14.30
CA VAL A 178 -1.78 -23.71 -15.32
C VAL A 178 -3.14 -23.27 -14.75
N GLN A 179 -3.57 -23.85 -13.62
CA GLN A 179 -4.84 -23.52 -12.96
C GLN A 179 -4.75 -22.39 -11.92
N ALA A 180 -3.55 -21.87 -11.66
CA ALA A 180 -3.31 -20.73 -10.75
C ALA A 180 -3.19 -19.42 -11.54
#